data_AF-A0A958VC88-F1
#
_entry.id   AF-A0A958VC88-F1
#
_cell.length_a   1.000
_cell.length_b   1.000
_cell.length_c   1.000
_cell.angle_alpha   90.00
_cell.angle_beta   90.00
_cell.angle_gamma   90.00
#
_symmetry.space_group_name_H-M   'P 1'
#
loop_
_entity.id
_entity.type
_entity.pdbx_description
1 polymer ?
#
loop_
_entity_poly.entity_id
_entity_poly.type
_entity_poly.pdbx_seq_one_letter_code
_entity_poly.pdbx_strand_id
1 'polypeptide(L)'
;MKKVLLSAVAASFLLASCGPDICDCVEGRKEMREKLKEAGDDESKRDAIKEEYKDLKEKCKKLVEDASDEEKEKMKEEAKKCAE
;
A
#
# COMPACT_ATOMS: atom_id res chain seq x y z
N MET A 1 4.19 34.69 11.95
CA MET A 1 5.61 34.26 11.91
C MET A 1 5.64 32.82 11.44
N LYS A 2 6.19 32.60 10.24
CA LYS A 2 6.21 31.33 9.53
C LYS A 2 7.31 30.45 10.12
N LYS A 3 6.94 29.31 10.71
CA LYS A 3 7.88 28.23 11.07
C LYS A 3 7.29 26.91 10.58
N VAL A 4 7.13 26.83 9.27
CA VAL A 4 7.07 25.56 8.54
C VAL A 4 8.51 25.07 8.41
N LEU A 5 9.00 24.45 9.48
CA LEU A 5 10.22 23.64 9.48
C LEU A 5 9.82 22.19 9.75
N LEU A 6 8.88 21.69 8.95
CA LEU A 6 8.69 20.25 8.85
C LEU A 6 9.55 19.82 7.68
N SER A 7 10.77 19.47 8.07
CA SER A 7 11.76 18.71 7.35
C SER A 7 11.11 17.91 6.22
N ALA A 8 11.24 18.44 5.00
CA ALA A 8 11.09 17.67 3.79
C ALA A 8 12.26 16.68 3.77
N VAL A 9 12.13 15.60 4.53
CA VAL A 9 12.74 14.34 4.12
C VAL A 9 11.91 13.92 2.93
N ALA A 10 12.27 14.48 1.77
CA ALA A 10 12.01 13.85 0.51
C ALA A 10 12.66 12.47 0.62
N ALA A 11 11.88 11.50 1.07
CA ALA A 11 12.21 10.09 1.00
C ALA A 11 12.35 9.80 -0.49
N SER A 12 13.54 10.06 -0.98
CA SER A 12 13.97 9.78 -2.33
C SER A 12 14.22 8.27 -2.38
N PHE A 13 13.19 7.46 -2.18
CA PHE A 13 13.19 6.09 -2.68
C PHE A 13 12.73 6.14 -4.13
N LEU A 14 13.61 6.70 -4.95
CA LEU A 14 13.62 6.46 -6.39
C LEU A 14 14.10 5.02 -6.62
N LEU A 15 13.25 4.03 -6.27
CA LEU A 15 13.21 2.77 -7.00
C LEU A 15 12.17 2.94 -8.12
N ALA A 16 12.40 3.95 -8.96
CA ALA A 16 11.73 4.06 -10.23
C ALA A 16 12.20 2.90 -11.11
N SER A 17 11.49 1.77 -11.06
CA SER A 17 11.02 1.02 -12.24
C SER A 17 10.37 -0.32 -11.84
N CYS A 18 9.10 -0.46 -12.20
CA CYS A 18 8.31 -1.69 -12.30
C CYS A 18 7.51 -2.23 -11.08
N GLY A 19 7.06 -1.42 -10.12
CA GLY A 19 6.13 -1.90 -9.09
C GLY A 19 5.32 -0.80 -8.36
N PRO A 20 4.18 -1.17 -7.72
CA PRO A 20 3.44 -0.30 -6.80
C PRO A 20 4.25 -0.02 -5.54
N ASP A 21 4.12 1.16 -4.96
CA ASP A 21 4.79 1.52 -3.71
C ASP A 21 4.04 1.01 -2.47
N ILE A 22 4.67 1.08 -1.30
CA ILE A 22 4.05 0.58 -0.06
C ILE A 22 2.75 1.35 0.30
N CYS A 23 2.63 2.63 -0.07
CA CYS A 23 1.38 3.36 0.09
C CYS A 23 0.28 2.85 -0.84
N ASP A 24 0.57 2.53 -2.11
CA ASP A 24 -0.41 1.92 -3.02
C ASP A 24 -0.94 0.60 -2.44
N CYS A 25 -0.07 -0.17 -1.79
CA CYS A 25 -0.43 -1.41 -1.10
C CYS A 25 -1.35 -1.19 0.11
N VAL A 26 -1.16 -0.09 0.85
CA VAL A 26 -2.00 0.28 1.98
C VAL A 26 -3.36 0.79 1.50
N GLU A 27 -3.36 1.71 0.54
CA GLU A 27 -4.57 2.29 -0.04
C GLU A 27 -5.41 1.23 -0.75
N GLY A 28 -4.82 0.42 -1.61
CA GLY A 28 -5.56 -0.64 -2.30
C GLY A 28 -6.13 -1.69 -1.33
N ARG A 29 -5.45 -1.97 -0.22
CA ARG A 29 -6.02 -2.83 0.84
C ARG A 29 -7.22 -2.17 1.53
N LYS A 30 -7.17 -0.86 1.76
CA LYS A 30 -8.27 -0.09 2.34
C LYS A 30 -9.46 -0.07 1.38
N GLU A 31 -9.25 0.26 0.12
CA GLU A 31 -10.29 0.31 -0.91
C GLU A 31 -10.93 -1.07 -1.12
N MET A 32 -10.12 -2.13 -1.23
CA MET A 32 -10.62 -3.50 -1.30
C MET A 32 -11.51 -3.85 -0.10
N ARG A 33 -11.11 -3.44 1.12
CA ARG A 33 -11.92 -3.67 2.32
C ARG A 33 -13.25 -2.90 2.28
N GLU A 34 -13.25 -1.65 1.82
CA GLU A 34 -14.47 -0.86 1.68
C GLU A 34 -15.41 -1.45 0.64
N LYS A 35 -14.90 -1.84 -0.54
CA LYS A 35 -15.68 -2.55 -1.56
C LYS A 35 -16.23 -3.88 -1.06
N LEU A 36 -15.43 -4.67 -0.33
CA LEU A 36 -15.89 -5.93 0.26
C LEU A 36 -16.98 -5.70 1.33
N LYS A 37 -16.88 -4.60 2.09
CA LYS A 37 -17.91 -4.21 3.06
C LYS A 37 -19.20 -3.80 2.36
N GLU A 38 -19.11 -3.06 1.26
CA GLU A 38 -20.27 -2.68 0.43
C GLU A 38 -20.91 -3.90 -0.25
N ALA A 39 -20.10 -4.86 -0.71
CA ALA A 39 -20.58 -6.11 -1.28
C ALA A 39 -21.32 -7.00 -0.27
N GLY A 40 -21.04 -6.86 1.03
CA GLY A 40 -21.68 -7.66 2.09
C GLY A 40 -21.42 -9.16 1.89
N ASP A 41 -22.50 -9.95 1.81
CA ASP A 41 -22.46 -11.41 1.60
C ASP A 41 -22.65 -11.83 0.14
N ASP A 42 -22.71 -10.87 -0.80
CA ASP A 42 -22.84 -11.15 -2.24
C ASP A 42 -21.54 -11.77 -2.78
N GLU A 43 -21.51 -13.11 -2.86
CA GLU A 43 -20.32 -13.87 -3.26
C GLU A 43 -19.80 -13.46 -4.65
N SER A 44 -20.69 -13.21 -5.60
CA SER A 44 -20.31 -12.80 -6.96
C SER A 44 -19.59 -11.46 -6.97
N LYS A 45 -20.08 -10.47 -6.21
CA LYS A 45 -19.40 -9.18 -6.05
C LYS A 45 -18.07 -9.32 -5.31
N ARG A 46 -18.04 -10.12 -4.25
CA ARG A 46 -16.81 -10.34 -3.46
C ARG A 46 -15.72 -10.99 -4.29
N ASP A 47 -16.06 -11.95 -5.14
CA ASP A 47 -15.08 -12.61 -6.01
C ASP A 47 -14.60 -11.68 -7.13
N ALA A 48 -15.48 -10.87 -7.71
CA ALA A 48 -15.08 -9.83 -8.65
C ALA A 48 -14.09 -8.84 -8.01
N ILE A 49 -14.35 -8.39 -6.77
CA ILE A 49 -13.45 -7.51 -6.02
C ILE A 49 -12.12 -8.23 -5.74
N LYS A 50 -12.12 -9.49 -5.30
CA LYS A 50 -10.87 -10.22 -5.06
C LYS A 50 -10.01 -10.32 -6.32
N GLU A 51 -10.62 -10.58 -7.48
CA GLU A 51 -9.89 -10.63 -8.76
C GLU A 51 -9.37 -9.24 -9.17
N GLU A 52 -10.15 -8.16 -8.96
CA GLU A 52 -9.71 -6.77 -9.23
C GLU A 52 -8.41 -6.41 -8.47
N TYR A 53 -8.30 -6.81 -7.20
CA TYR A 53 -7.13 -6.50 -6.37
C TYR A 53 -6.05 -7.58 -6.34
N LYS A 54 -6.22 -8.67 -7.10
CA LYS A 54 -5.30 -9.81 -7.09
C LYS A 54 -3.90 -9.42 -7.53
N ASP A 55 -3.79 -8.71 -8.64
CA ASP A 55 -2.51 -8.23 -9.18
C ASP A 55 -1.80 -7.29 -8.20
N LEU A 56 -2.54 -6.35 -7.60
CA LEU A 56 -1.98 -5.43 -6.60
C LEU A 56 -1.47 -6.21 -5.39
N LYS A 57 -2.26 -7.14 -4.87
CA LYS A 57 -1.88 -7.99 -3.73
C LYS A 57 -0.60 -8.79 -4.02
N GLU A 58 -0.48 -9.38 -5.20
CA GLU A 58 0.72 -10.13 -5.58
C GLU A 58 1.95 -9.24 -5.69
N LYS A 59 1.82 -8.06 -6.32
CA LYS A 59 2.92 -7.09 -6.43
C LYS A 59 3.36 -6.58 -5.07
N CYS A 60 2.42 -6.25 -4.19
CA CYS A 60 2.69 -5.85 -2.81
C CYS A 60 3.34 -6.95 -1.98
N LYS A 61 2.96 -8.21 -2.20
CA LYS A 61 3.61 -9.35 -1.55
C LYS A 61 5.06 -9.49 -2.00
N LYS A 62 5.32 -9.43 -3.30
CA LYS A 62 6.68 -9.48 -3.86
C LYS A 62 7.56 -8.32 -3.36
N LEU A 63 7.02 -7.10 -3.34
CA LEU A 63 7.72 -5.93 -2.81
C LEU A 63 8.22 -6.15 -1.37
N VAL A 64 7.42 -6.78 -0.52
CA VAL A 64 7.83 -7.09 0.87
C VAL A 64 8.71 -8.33 0.94
N GLU A 65 8.50 -9.35 0.10
CA GLU A 65 9.33 -10.57 0.09
C GLU A 65 10.76 -10.30 -0.40
N ASP A 66 10.91 -9.48 -1.44
CA ASP A 66 12.20 -9.11 -2.06
C ASP A 66 12.99 -8.11 -1.21
N ALA A 67 12.34 -7.45 -0.24
CA ALA A 67 12.96 -6.51 0.67
C ALA A 67 13.83 -7.21 1.74
N SER A 68 14.99 -6.62 2.01
CA SER A 68 15.80 -6.96 3.18
C SER A 68 15.07 -6.64 4.50
N ASP A 69 15.54 -7.18 5.62
CA ASP A 69 14.92 -6.90 6.92
C ASP A 69 14.94 -5.41 7.28
N GLU A 70 16.01 -4.68 6.93
CA GLU A 70 16.09 -3.23 7.13
C GLU A 70 15.06 -2.48 6.26
N GLU A 71 14.89 -2.90 5.00
CA GLU A 71 13.89 -2.32 4.10
C GLU A 71 12.46 -2.63 4.56
N LYS A 72 12.20 -3.83 5.09
CA LYS A 72 10.91 -4.19 5.67
C LYS A 72 10.55 -3.30 6.86
N GLU A 73 11.50 -2.97 7.73
CA GLU A 73 11.26 -2.03 8.82
C GLU A 73 10.95 -0.63 8.30
N LYS A 74 11.68 -0.15 7.29
CA LYS A 74 11.37 1.12 6.62
C LYS A 74 9.97 1.10 5.97
N MET A 75 9.62 0.03 5.26
CA MET A 75 8.30 -0.17 4.65
C MET A 75 7.19 -0.21 5.71
N LYS A 76 7.41 -0.79 6.88
CA LYS A 76 6.43 -0.75 7.99
C LYS A 76 6.20 0.66 8.50
N GLU A 77 7.27 1.44 8.68
CA GLU A 77 7.17 2.85 9.11
C GLU A 77 6.46 3.69 8.05
N GLU A 78 6.80 3.53 6.77
CA GLU A 78 6.09 4.18 5.67
C GLU A 78 4.62 3.75 5.60
N ALA A 79 4.32 2.46 5.72
CA ALA A 79 2.95 1.96 5.72
C ALA A 79 2.10 2.53 6.88
N LYS A 80 2.71 2.79 8.05
CA LYS A 80 2.03 3.49 9.15
C LYS A 80 1.69 4.93 8.75
N LYS A 81 2.63 5.66 8.15
CA LYS A 81 2.39 7.03 7.67
C LYS A 81 1.30 7.10 6.60
N CYS A 82 1.23 6.12 5.69
CA CYS A 82 0.16 6.05 4.68
C CYS A 82 -1.21 5.71 5.30
N ALA A 83 -1.24 5.23 6.54
CA ALA A 83 -2.47 4.81 7.23
C ALA A 83 -3.02 5.87 8.21
N GLU A 84 -2.24 6.93 8.51
CA GLU A 84 -2.66 8.10 9.31
C GLU A 84 -3.43 9.12 8.45
#